data_AF-A0A938V7Z4-F1
#
_entry.id   AF-A0A938V7Z4-F1
#
_cell.length_a   1.000
_cell.length_b   1.000
_cell.length_c   1.000
_cell.angle_alpha   90.00
_cell.angle_beta   90.00
_cell.angle_gamma   90.00
#
_symmetry.space_group_name_H-M   'P 1'
#
loop_
_entity.id
_entity.type
_entity.pdbx_description
1 polymer ?
#
loop_
_entity_poly.entity_id
_entity_poly.type
_entity_poly.pdbx_seq_one_letter_code
_entity_poly.pdbx_strand_id
1 'polypeptide(L)'
;MIAKCGVNCPTDCRAYGVDCAGCNELEGKVSWAEFYGRTRCPIYECVKNKGLPNCATCGQAPCQVWYDTRNPDASDEEFEADIRNRLSNLAREG
;
A
#
# COMPACT_ATOMS: atom_id res chain seq x y z
N MET A 1 9.19 2.73 -8.16
CA MET A 1 9.35 1.87 -6.97
C MET A 1 7.97 1.39 -6.57
N ILE A 2 7.75 0.08 -6.60
CA ILE A 2 6.50 -0.53 -6.17
C ILE A 2 6.58 -0.87 -4.68
N ALA A 3 5.60 -0.39 -3.91
CA ALA A 3 5.47 -0.72 -2.50
C ALA A 3 5.03 -2.18 -2.33
N LYS A 4 5.20 -2.72 -1.12
CA LYS A 4 4.74 -4.07 -0.74
C LYS A 4 3.28 -4.37 -1.08
N CYS A 5 2.44 -3.35 -1.16
CA CYS A 5 1.01 -3.44 -1.47
C CYS A 5 0.64 -3.13 -2.93
N GLY A 6 1.61 -2.93 -3.83
CA GLY A 6 1.36 -2.62 -5.24
C GLY A 6 1.26 -1.14 -5.59
N VAL A 7 1.26 -0.23 -4.63
CA VAL A 7 1.28 1.22 -4.90
C VAL A 7 2.61 1.58 -5.57
N ASN A 8 2.55 2.15 -6.77
CA ASN A 8 3.73 2.71 -7.42
C ASN A 8 3.99 4.12 -6.89
N CYS A 9 4.96 4.28 -5.99
CA CYS A 9 5.16 5.56 -5.31
C CYS A 9 5.36 6.74 -6.29
N PRO A 10 6.20 6.64 -7.33
CA PRO A 10 6.34 7.69 -8.35
C PRO A 10 5.07 8.12 -9.10
N THR A 11 4.12 7.21 -9.35
CA THR A 11 2.98 7.51 -10.24
C THR A 11 1.64 7.60 -9.50
N ASP A 12 1.50 6.89 -8.39
CA ASP A 12 0.24 6.70 -7.69
C ASP A 12 0.17 7.49 -6.38
N CYS A 13 1.29 8.07 -5.92
CA CYS A 13 1.38 8.70 -4.60
C CYS A 13 1.85 10.16 -4.68
N ARG A 14 0.95 11.09 -4.37
CA ARG A 14 1.24 12.54 -4.36
C ARG A 14 2.32 12.98 -3.35
N ALA A 15 2.56 12.19 -2.31
CA ALA A 15 3.54 12.49 -1.26
C ALA A 15 4.98 12.15 -1.69
N TYR A 16 5.12 11.20 -2.63
CA TYR A 16 6.43 10.72 -3.05
C TYR A 16 7.25 11.83 -3.72
N GLY A 17 8.48 12.04 -3.24
CA GLY A 17 9.38 13.07 -3.75
C GLY A 17 9.07 14.50 -3.28
N VAL A 18 7.99 14.70 -2.51
CA VAL A 18 7.65 15.98 -1.87
C VAL A 18 8.07 15.93 -0.40
N ASP A 19 7.41 15.09 0.39
CA ASP A 19 7.62 14.91 1.83
C ASP A 19 7.79 13.43 2.22
N CYS A 20 7.75 12.52 1.25
CA CYS A 20 7.88 11.08 1.45
C CYS A 20 8.98 10.49 0.55
N ALA A 21 9.88 9.69 1.13
CA ALA A 21 10.95 8.99 0.41
C ALA A 21 10.48 7.69 -0.28
N GLY A 22 9.24 7.28 -0.06
CA GLY A 22 8.65 6.05 -0.61
C GLY A 22 8.44 4.96 0.44
N CYS A 23 7.43 4.12 0.20
CA CYS A 23 6.98 3.14 1.19
C CYS A 23 8.05 2.12 1.57
N ASN A 24 8.90 1.68 0.64
CA ASN A 24 9.96 0.72 0.99
C ASN A 24 11.06 1.38 1.82
N GLU A 25 11.37 2.63 1.51
CA GLU A 25 12.51 3.37 2.05
C GLU A 25 12.22 3.87 3.46
N LEU A 26 10.95 4.17 3.73
CA LEU A 26 10.43 4.44 5.06
C LEU A 26 10.09 3.16 5.84
N GLU A 27 10.29 1.98 5.25
CA GLU A 27 9.75 0.71 5.74
C GLU A 27 8.25 0.77 6.09
N GLY A 28 7.46 1.57 5.38
CA GLY A 28 6.04 1.76 5.64
C GLY A 28 5.73 2.71 6.79
N LYS A 29 6.70 3.41 7.40
CA LYS A 29 6.48 4.48 8.38
C LYS A 29 5.99 5.76 7.67
N VAL A 30 4.78 5.69 7.14
CA VAL A 30 4.13 6.75 6.37
C VAL A 30 3.29 7.65 7.29
N SER A 31 3.15 8.93 6.93
CA SER A 31 2.50 9.96 7.77
C SER A 31 1.06 9.60 8.17
N TRP A 32 0.29 9.01 7.25
CA TRP A 32 -1.11 8.67 7.51
C TRP A 32 -1.31 7.47 8.46
N ALA A 33 -0.25 6.72 8.81
CA ALA A 33 -0.38 5.58 9.72
C ALA A 33 -0.89 6.00 11.11
N GLU A 34 -0.58 7.23 11.53
CA GLU A 34 -1.00 7.78 12.81
C GLU A 34 -2.52 7.94 12.93
N PHE A 35 -3.24 8.12 11.81
CA PHE A 35 -4.71 8.15 11.80
C PHE A 35 -5.32 6.82 12.29
N TYR A 36 -4.56 5.72 12.22
CA TYR A 36 -4.95 4.42 12.74
C TYR A 36 -4.31 4.09 14.10
N GLY A 37 -3.67 5.06 14.75
CA GLY A 37 -2.89 4.84 15.97
C GLY A 37 -1.69 3.91 15.75
N ARG A 38 -1.12 3.91 14.53
CA ARG A 38 0.01 3.05 14.15
C ARG A 38 1.21 3.90 13.75
N THR A 39 2.40 3.34 13.94
CA THR A 39 3.65 3.94 13.44
C THR A 39 4.02 3.47 12.03
N ARG A 40 3.28 2.51 11.48
CA ARG A 40 3.54 1.87 10.19
C ARG A 40 2.22 1.57 9.48
N CYS A 41 2.22 1.68 8.15
CA CYS A 41 1.16 1.22 7.27
C CYS A 41 0.77 -0.23 7.62
N PRO A 42 -0.51 -0.50 7.94
CA PRO A 42 -0.96 -1.84 8.33
C PRO A 42 -0.69 -2.92 7.27
N ILE A 43 -0.81 -2.59 5.98
CA ILE A 43 -0.52 -3.54 4.90
C ILE A 43 0.98 -3.86 4.85
N TYR A 44 1.84 -2.85 4.98
CA TYR A 44 3.29 -3.06 4.98
C TYR A 44 3.73 -3.90 6.18
N GLU A 45 3.21 -3.59 7.37
CA GLU A 45 3.46 -4.35 8.60
C GLU A 45 3.00 -5.82 8.45
N CYS A 46 1.82 -6.06 7.88
CA CYS A 46 1.32 -7.40 7.62
C CYS A 46 2.27 -8.22 6.72
N VAL A 47 2.73 -7.63 5.60
CA VAL A 47 3.69 -8.29 4.70
C VAL A 47 5.01 -8.58 5.40
N LYS A 48 5.53 -7.61 6.16
CA LYS A 48 6.78 -7.75 6.94
C LYS A 48 6.67 -8.87 7.97
N ASN A 49 5.58 -8.92 8.73
CA ASN A 49 5.36 -9.93 9.78
C ASN A 49 5.18 -11.35 9.21
N LYS A 50 4.64 -11.47 7.99
CA LYS A 50 4.54 -12.74 7.27
C LYS A 50 5.84 -13.16 6.58
N GLY A 51 6.88 -12.32 6.59
CA GLY A 51 8.14 -12.59 5.87
C GLY A 51 7.98 -12.65 4.35
N LEU A 52 6.95 -12.00 3.81
CA LEU A 52 6.64 -12.03 2.37
C LEU A 52 7.33 -10.86 1.64
N PRO A 53 7.70 -11.03 0.36
CA PRO A 53 8.29 -9.95 -0.42
C PRO A 53 7.29 -8.84 -0.73
N ASN A 54 6.02 -9.17 -0.99
CA ASN A 54 4.91 -8.26 -1.28
C ASN A 54 3.57 -9.03 -1.16
N CYS A 55 2.45 -8.31 -1.34
CA CYS A 55 1.12 -8.90 -1.28
C CYS A 55 0.80 -9.92 -2.38
N ALA A 56 1.51 -9.93 -3.52
CA ALA A 56 1.25 -10.87 -4.62
C ALA A 56 1.40 -12.33 -4.15
N THR A 57 2.45 -12.58 -3.35
CA THR A 57 2.76 -13.92 -2.81
C THR A 57 1.80 -14.39 -1.70
N CYS A 58 0.95 -13.50 -1.17
CA CYS A 58 0.02 -13.84 -0.10
C CYS A 58 -1.20 -14.64 -0.60
N GLY A 59 -1.53 -14.56 -1.89
CA GLY A 59 -2.71 -15.22 -2.48
C GLY A 59 -4.08 -14.71 -2.00
N GLN A 60 -4.10 -13.71 -1.11
CA GLN A 60 -5.31 -13.15 -0.50
C GLN A 60 -5.56 -11.69 -0.90
N ALA A 61 -4.65 -11.07 -1.66
CA ALA A 61 -4.80 -9.66 -2.04
C ALA A 61 -5.87 -9.52 -3.15
N PRO A 62 -6.83 -8.57 -3.03
CA PRO A 62 -7.03 -7.65 -1.90
C PRO A 62 -7.78 -8.33 -0.74
N CYS A 63 -7.27 -8.19 0.49
CA CYS A 63 -7.87 -8.77 1.70
C CYS A 63 -8.45 -7.69 2.63
N GLN A 64 -9.05 -8.09 3.76
CA GLN A 64 -9.65 -7.17 4.73
C GLN A 64 -8.73 -6.01 5.15
N VAL A 65 -7.43 -6.25 5.32
CA VAL A 65 -6.47 -5.18 5.67
C VAL A 65 -6.43 -4.06 4.62
N TRP A 66 -6.64 -4.37 3.34
CA TRP A 66 -6.73 -3.36 2.28
C TRP A 66 -8.01 -2.53 2.40
N TYR A 67 -9.13 -3.18 2.70
CA TYR A 67 -10.42 -2.53 2.90
C TYR A 67 -10.44 -1.66 4.16
N ASP A 68 -9.84 -2.13 5.26
CA ASP A 68 -9.73 -1.39 6.53
C ASP A 68 -8.81 -0.17 6.43
N THR A 69 -7.91 -0.14 5.43
CA THR A 69 -6.99 0.97 5.17
C THR A 69 -7.39 1.82 3.97
N ARG A 70 -8.67 1.74 3.57
CA ARG A 70 -9.26 2.62 2.55
C ARG A 70 -9.06 4.08 2.94
N ASN A 71 -8.66 4.91 1.98
CA ASN A 71 -8.69 6.36 2.12
C ASN A 71 -10.14 6.82 2.36
N PRO A 72 -10.49 7.42 3.52
CA PRO A 72 -11.86 7.83 3.82
C PRO A 72 -12.39 8.91 2.88
N ASP A 73 -11.49 9.67 2.23
CA ASP A 73 -11.86 10.72 1.30
C ASP A 73 -12.09 10.21 -0.14
N ALA A 74 -11.78 8.94 -0.42
CA ALA A 74 -11.94 8.37 -1.77
C ALA A 74 -13.38 7.92 -2.03
N SER A 75 -13.90 8.21 -3.23
CA SER A 75 -15.15 7.62 -3.71
C SER A 75 -15.04 6.10 -3.84
N ASP A 76 -16.17 5.41 -4.00
CA ASP A 76 -16.16 3.96 -4.22
C ASP A 76 -15.44 3.62 -5.54
N GLU A 77 -15.68 4.39 -6.60
CA GLU A 77 -15.02 4.22 -7.90
C GLU A 77 -13.52 4.46 -7.84
N GLU A 78 -13.08 5.49 -7.11
CA GLU A 78 -11.67 5.79 -6.90
C GLU A 78 -10.98 4.67 -6.12
N PHE A 79 -11.64 4.15 -5.08
CA PHE A 79 -11.10 3.08 -4.27
C PHE A 79 -11.01 1.76 -5.05
N GLU A 80 -12.03 1.41 -5.83
CA GLU A 80 -11.98 0.26 -6.73
C GLU A 80 -10.86 0.40 -7.78
N ALA A 81 -10.68 1.61 -8.33
CA ALA A 81 -9.60 1.88 -9.28
C ALA A 81 -8.23 1.72 -8.63
N ASP A 82 -8.02 2.20 -7.39
CA ASP A 82 -6.80 1.98 -6.61
C ASP A 82 -6.50 0.49 -6.44
N ILE A 83 -7.50 -0.30 -6.01
CA ILE A 83 -7.37 -1.75 -5.85
C ILE A 83 -6.93 -2.40 -7.17
N ARG A 84 -7.64 -2.11 -8.28
CA ARG A 84 -7.31 -2.67 -9.61
C ARG A 84 -5.90 -2.30 -10.05
N ASN A 85 -5.50 -1.05 -9.87
CA ASN A 85 -4.17 -0.56 -10.23
C ASN A 85 -3.07 -1.28 -9.42
N ARG A 86 -3.23 -1.36 -8.11
CA ARG A 86 -2.28 -2.04 -7.22
C ARG A 86 -2.14 -3.52 -7.53
N LEU A 87 -3.24 -4.23 -7.82
CA LEU A 87 -3.20 -5.63 -8.25
C LEU A 87 -2.49 -5.78 -9.60
N SER A 88 -2.73 -4.87 -10.55
CA SER A 88 -2.02 -4.87 -11.84
C SER A 88 -0.51 -4.67 -11.66
N ASN A 89 -0.10 -3.74 -10.79
CA ASN A 89 1.30 -3.53 -10.47
C ASN A 89 1.94 -4.76 -9.81
N LEU A 90 1.24 -5.40 -8.88
CA LEU A 90 1.69 -6.64 -8.24
C LEU A 90 1.86 -7.79 -9.23
N ALA A 91 0.97 -7.92 -10.21
CA ALA A 91 1.05 -8.96 -11.24
C ALA A 91 2.23 -8.78 -12.21
N ARG A 92 2.73 -7.56 -12.37
CA ARG A 92 3.88 -7.24 -13.23
C ARG A 92 5.24 -7.47 -12.56
N GLU A 93 5.26 -7.62 -11.24
CA GLU A 93 6.48 -7.95 -10.46
C GLU A 93 6.60 -9.46 -10.16
N GLY A 94 5.72 -10.29 -10.75
CA GLY A 94 5.73 -11.75 -10.65
C GLY A 94 6.57 -12.44 -11.72
#